data_AF-A0A524GK87-F1
#
_entry.id   AF-A0A524GK87-F1
#
_cell.length_a   1.000
_cell.length_b   1.000
_cell.length_c   1.000
_cell.angle_alpha   90.00
_cell.angle_beta   90.00
_cell.angle_gamma   90.00
#
_symmetry.space_group_name_H-M   'P 1'
#
loop_
_entity.id
_entity.type
_entity.pdbx_description
1 polymer ?
#
loop_
_entity_poly.entity_id
_entity_poly.type
_entity_poly.pdbx_seq_one_letter_code
_entity_poly.pdbx_strand_id
1 'polypeptide(L)' 'MHITVTFRNTEAEEWLKEYVDKKLSKLEKYIDKPVDANVTLSVEKFRNVAEIKLLAKGVNLNGREEA' A
#
# COMPACT_ATOMS: atom_id res chain seq x y z
N MET A 1 10.69 5.42 5.11
CA MET A 1 10.09 4.20 4.54
C MET A 1 10.13 4.33 3.03
N HIS A 2 10.32 3.26 2.26
CA HIS A 2 10.17 3.30 0.81
C HIS A 2 8.73 2.90 0.48
N ILE A 3 7.99 3.74 -0.24
CA ILE A 3 6.57 3.50 -0.56
C ILE A 3 6.43 3.43 -2.07
N THR A 4 6.05 2.27 -2.57
CA THR A 4 5.80 2.02 -4.00
C THR A 4 4.32 1.78 -4.18
N VAL A 5 3.63 2.69 -4.86
CA VAL A 5 2.21 2.52 -5.19
C VAL A 5 2.08 2.15 -6.66
N THR A 6 1.56 0.95 -6.93
CA THR A 6 1.31 0.41 -8.25
C THR A 6 -0.19 0.39 -8.50
N PHE A 7 -0.61 1.05 -9.57
CA PHE A 7 -2.00 1.05 -10.02
C PHE A 7 -2.12 0.13 -11.23
N ARG A 8 -3.03 -0.83 -11.17
CA ARG A 8 -3.27 -1.79 -12.24
C ARG A 8 -4.72 -1.66 -12.69
N ASN A 9 -4.94 -1.31 -13.95
CA ASN A 9 -6.29 -1.22 -14.51
C ASN A 9 -7.21 -0.18 -13.83
N THR A 10 -6.62 0.80 -13.14
CA THR A 10 -7.32 1.91 -12.47
C THR A 10 -6.58 3.22 -12.72
N GLU A 11 -7.30 4.32 -12.64
CA GLU A 11 -6.68 5.65 -12.66
C GLU A 11 -5.97 5.90 -11.33
N ALA A 12 -4.72 6.35 -11.42
CA ALA A 12 -3.91 6.70 -10.28
C ALA A 12 -4.33 8.07 -9.77
N GLU A 13 -5.48 8.13 -9.09
CA GLU A 13 -5.96 9.39 -8.55
C GLU A 13 -5.08 9.88 -7.39
N GLU A 14 -4.86 11.19 -7.34
CA GLU A 14 -3.92 11.81 -6.41
C GLU A 14 -4.38 11.65 -4.94
N TRP A 15 -5.69 11.64 -4.70
CA TRP A 15 -6.28 11.40 -3.38
C TRP A 15 -5.97 10.00 -2.83
N LEU A 16 -5.84 8.98 -3.67
CA LEU A 16 -5.46 7.63 -3.26
C LEU A 16 -4.00 7.58 -2.80
N LYS A 17 -3.09 8.26 -3.51
CA LYS A 17 -1.68 8.37 -3.07
C LYS A 17 -1.60 9.08 -1.73
N GLU A 18 -2.29 10.21 -1.59
CA GLU A 18 -2.28 10.99 -0.35
C GLU A 18 -2.89 10.21 0.83
N TYR A 19 -3.95 9.43 0.56
CA TYR A 19 -4.57 8.56 1.56
C TYR A 19 -3.64 7.44 2.02
N VAL A 20 -2.98 6.76 1.08
CA VAL A 20 -2.00 5.71 1.35
C VAL A 20 -0.83 6.28 2.14
N ASP A 21 -0.29 7.43 1.73
CA ASP A 21 0.80 8.12 2.43
C ASP A 21 0.42 8.47 3.88
N LYS A 22 -0.76 9.06 4.11
CA LYS A 22 -1.26 9.36 5.46
C LYS A 22 -1.35 8.13 6.36
N LYS A 23 -1.86 7.01 5.83
CA LYS A 23 -1.98 5.75 6.58
C LYS A 23 -0.60 5.17 6.90
N LEU A 24 0.26 5.16 5.90
CA LEU A 24 1.63 4.65 6.00
C LEU A 24 2.51 5.49 6.92
N SER A 25 2.35 6.81 6.92
CA SER A 25 3.07 7.73 7.81
C SER A 25 2.75 7.48 9.30
N LYS A 26 1.52 7.05 9.61
CA LYS A 26 1.17 6.58 10.96
C LYS A 26 1.86 5.27 11.29
N LEU A 27 1.89 4.32 10.35
CA LEU A 27 2.59 3.03 10.51
C LEU A 27 4.11 3.20 10.64
N GLU A 28 4.71 4.17 9.94
CA GLU A 28 6.14 4.47 10.01
C GLU A 28 6.58 4.84 11.45
N LYS A 29 5.70 5.41 12.27
CA LYS A 29 6.00 5.68 13.69
C LYS A 29 6.13 4.43 14.56
N TYR A 30 5.54 3.32 14.13
CA TYR A 30 5.52 2.06 14.90
C TYR A 30 6.51 1.03 14.37
N ILE A 31 7.07 1.21 13.17
CA ILE A 31 7.93 0.22 12.52
C ILE A 31 9.36 0.77 12.39
N ASP A 32 10.32 -0.01 12.90
CA ASP A 32 11.74 0.33 12.89
C ASP A 32 12.36 0.17 11.48
N LYS A 33 13.16 1.16 11.06
CA LYS A 33 13.68 1.25 9.68
C LYS A 33 14.77 0.19 9.41
N PRO A 34 14.88 -0.36 8.19
CA PRO A 34 14.18 0.01 6.95
C PRO A 34 12.83 -0.71 6.75
N VAL A 35 11.86 0.01 6.19
CA VAL A 35 10.56 -0.52 5.78
C VAL A 35 10.32 -0.23 4.31
N ASP A 36 9.90 -1.25 3.58
CA ASP A 36 9.49 -1.22 2.19
C ASP A 36 8.00 -1.55 2.08
N ALA A 37 7.18 -0.55 1.74
CA ALA A 37 5.75 -0.68 1.58
C ALA A 37 5.39 -0.69 0.10
N ASN A 38 4.93 -1.83 -0.40
CA ASN A 38 4.49 -2.02 -1.78
C ASN A 38 2.96 -2.15 -1.78
N VAL A 39 2.29 -1.14 -2.31
CA VAL A 39 0.82 -1.08 -2.39
C VAL A 39 0.42 -1.29 -3.85
N THR A 40 -0.37 -2.32 -4.12
CA THR A 40 -0.90 -2.61 -5.45
C THR A 40 -2.42 -2.47 -5.42
N LEU A 41 -2.93 -1.50 -6.15
CA LEU A 41 -4.35 -1.21 -6.28
C LEU A 41 -4.79 -1.66 -7.66
N SER A 42 -5.74 -2.59 -7.74
CA SER A 42 -6.26 -3.13 -8.99
C SER A 42 -7.77 -3.02 -9.05
N VAL A 43 -8.32 -2.63 -10.20
CA VAL A 43 -9.78 -2.57 -10.39
C VAL A 43 -10.20 -3.55 -11.47
N GLU A 44 -11.04 -4.52 -11.09
CA GLU A 44 -11.62 -5.52 -11.98
C GLU A 44 -13.14 -5.30 -12.09
N LYS A 45 -13.53 -4.55 -13.13
CA LYS A 45 -14.91 -4.13 -13.42
C LYS A 45 -15.55 -3.32 -12.28
N PHE A 46 -16.05 -4.00 -11.26
CA PHE A 46 -16.73 -3.43 -10.09
C PHE A 46 -15.98 -3.73 -8.79
N ARG A 47 -14.99 -4.62 -8.84
CA ARG A 47 -14.23 -5.07 -7.67
C ARG A 47 -12.95 -4.27 -7.57
N ASN A 48 -12.73 -3.67 -6.41
CA ASN A 48 -11.52 -2.95 -6.07
C ASN A 48 -10.68 -3.88 -5.19
N VAL A 49 -9.52 -4.30 -5.71
CA VAL A 49 -8.58 -5.15 -4.99
C VAL A 49 -7.41 -4.29 -4.53
N ALA A 50 -7.23 -4.20 -3.22
CA ALA A 50 -6.09 -3.54 -2.60
C ALA A 50 -5.17 -4.59 -1.98
N GLU A 51 -3.97 -4.74 -2.52
CA GLU A 51 -2.92 -5.58 -1.95
C GLU A 51 -1.81 -4.70 -1.36
N ILE A 52 -1.47 -4.93 -0.09
CA ILE A 52 -0.45 -4.19 0.65
C ILE A 52 0.60 -5.19 1.12
N LYS A 53 1.85 -5.00 0.69
CA LYS A 53 3.02 -5.76 1.16
C LYS A 53 3.94 -4.83 1.92
N LEU A 54 4.19 -5.15 3.18
CA LEU A 54 5.09 -4.42 4.05
C LEU A 54 6.26 -5.34 4.39
N LEU A 55 7.46 -4.98 3.92
CA LEU A 55 8.72 -5.59 4.30
C LEU A 55 9.38 -4.71 5.36
N ALA A 56 9.43 -5.18 6.59
CA ALA A 56 10.24 -4.59 7.65
C ALA A 56 11.38 -5.56 8.01
N LYS A 57 12.42 -5.08 8.68
CA LYS A 57 13.64 -5.83 9.03
C LYS A 57 13.37 -7.24 9.64
N GLY A 58 13.25 -8.25 8.77
CA GLY A 58 12.94 -9.65 9.14
C GLY A 58 11.45 -10.02 9.20
N VAL A 59 10.53 -9.10 8.91
CA VAL A 59 9.08 -9.31 8.98
C VAL A 59 8.42 -8.98 7.64
N ASN A 60 7.74 -9.96 7.07
CA ASN A 60 6.90 -9.79 5.88
C ASN A 60 5.43 -9.78 6.29
N LEU A 61 4.75 -8.68 6.02
CA LEU A 61 3.31 -8.52 6.24
C LEU A 61 2.65 -8.39 4.88
N ASN A 62 1.66 -9.24 4.63
CA ASN A 62 0.86 -9.23 3.42
C ASN A 62 -0.60 -9.07 3.81
N GLY A 63 -1.23 -8.00 3.33
CA GLY A 63 -2.66 -7.75 3.46
C GLY A 63 -3.28 -7.68 2.07
N ARG A 64 -4.41 -8.36 1.88
CA ARG A 64 -5.19 -8.26 0.65
C ARG A 64 -6.64 -8.03 1.05
N GLU A 65 -7.26 -7.03 0.45
CA GLU A 65 -8.66 -6.69 0.64
C GLU A 65 -9.33 -6.56 -0.73
N GLU A 66 -10.57 -7.02 -0.84
CA GLU A 66 -11.41 -6.86 -2.03
C GLU A 66 -12.75 -6.23 -1.63
N ALA A 67 -13.18 -5.21 -2.35
CA ALA A 67 -14.42 -4.47 -2.15
C ALA A 67 -15.26 -4.43 -3.43
#